data_AF-A0A6S7ELJ9-F1
#
_entry.id   AF-A0A6S7ELJ9-F1
#
_cell.length_a   1.000
_cell.length_b   1.000
_cell.length_c   1.000
_cell.angle_alpha   90.00
_cell.angle_beta   90.00
_cell.angle_gamma   90.00
#
_symmetry.space_group_name_H-M   'P 1'
#
loop_
_entity.id
_entity.type
_entity.pdbx_description
1 polymer ?
#
loop_
_entity_poly.entity_id
_entity_poly.type
_entity_poly.pdbx_seq_one_letter_code
_entity_poly.pdbx_strand_id
1 'polypeptide(L)' 'MRQIYDTLTAAGYSNITEIELEHGRYDVKADNAQGQRVKLRVDAQTGAVLRSRIKD' A
#
# COMPACT_ATOMS: atom_id res chain seq x y z
N MET A 1 -12.33 -4.13 1.18
CA MET A 1 -11.52 -2.94 0.80
C MET A 1 -11.20 -1.98 1.96
N ARG A 2 -12.05 -1.84 2.99
CA ARG A 2 -11.82 -0.86 4.09
C ARG A 2 -10.58 -1.16 4.96
N GLN A 3 -10.28 -2.44 5.17
CA GLN A 3 -9.15 -2.88 5.99
C GLN A 3 -7.77 -2.49 5.43
N ILE A 4 -7.59 -2.51 4.10
CA ILE A 4 -6.32 -2.10 3.47
C ILE A 4 -6.11 -0.59 3.63
N TYR A 5 -7.18 0.21 3.45
CA TYR A 5 -7.12 1.65 3.67
C TYR A 5 -6.76 2.01 5.10
N ASP A 6 -7.33 1.32 6.09
CA ASP A 6 -7.00 1.52 7.51
C ASP A 6 -5.54 1.17 7.80
N THR A 7 -5.06 0.00 7.35
CA THR A 7 -3.66 -0.41 7.54
C THR A 7 -2.69 0.58 6.88
N LEU A 8 -3.00 1.04 5.67
CA LEU A 8 -2.17 2.00 4.94
C LEU A 8 -2.16 3.36 5.63
N THR A 9 -3.33 3.84 6.05
CA THR A 9 -3.48 5.12 6.78
C THR A 9 -2.77 5.07 8.13
N ALA A 10 -2.93 3.97 8.89
CA ALA A 10 -2.25 3.75 10.17
C ALA A 10 -0.73 3.66 10.02
N ALA A 11 -0.24 3.14 8.88
CA ALA A 11 1.18 3.13 8.54
C ALA A 11 1.70 4.47 8.00
N GLY A 12 0.85 5.51 7.91
CA GLY A 12 1.22 6.85 7.44
C GLY A 12 1.26 6.99 5.92
N TYR A 13 0.58 6.10 5.19
CA TYR A 13 0.41 6.19 3.75
C TYR A 13 -0.95 6.81 3.41
N SER A 14 -0.93 7.73 2.44
CA SER A 14 -2.08 8.52 2.00
C SER A 14 -2.04 8.67 0.47
N ASN A 15 -3.07 9.23 -0.16
CA ASN A 15 -3.14 9.38 -1.63
C ASN A 15 -2.90 8.07 -2.40
N ILE A 16 -3.67 7.04 -2.07
CA ILE A 16 -3.64 5.79 -2.84
C ILE A 16 -4.12 6.09 -4.26
N THR A 17 -3.21 5.99 -5.22
CA THR A 17 -3.50 6.30 -6.62
C THR A 17 -3.86 5.05 -7.41
N GLU A 18 -3.31 3.90 -7.01
CA GLU A 18 -3.47 2.65 -7.74
C GLU A 18 -3.40 1.46 -6.79
N ILE A 19 -4.24 0.45 -7.04
CA ILE A 19 -4.26 -0.82 -6.33
C ILE A 19 -4.38 -1.92 -7.40
N GLU A 20 -3.32 -2.69 -7.60
CA GLU A 20 -3.31 -3.81 -8.54
C GLU A 20 -3.25 -5.13 -7.78
N LEU A 21 -4.07 -6.12 -8.15
CA LEU A 21 -4.00 -7.46 -7.57
C LEU A 21 -3.15 -8.36 -8.47
N GLU A 22 -1.97 -8.75 -8.00
CA GLU A 22 -1.01 -9.58 -8.73
C GLU A 22 -0.64 -10.82 -7.91
N HIS A 23 -0.87 -12.02 -8.47
CA HIS A 23 -0.51 -13.31 -7.85
C HIS A 23 -0.92 -13.45 -6.37
N GLY A 24 -2.10 -12.96 -5.99
CA GLY A 24 -2.60 -13.04 -4.59
C GLY A 24 -2.02 -11.98 -3.65
N ARG A 25 -1.46 -10.89 -4.18
CA ARG A 25 -0.95 -9.74 -3.43
C ARG A 25 -1.45 -8.45 -4.06
N TYR A 26 -1.75 -7.45 -3.25
CA TYR A 26 -2.05 -6.11 -3.73
C TYR A 26 -0.77 -5.29 -3.82
N ASP A 27 -0.43 -4.83 -5.02
CA ASP A 27 0.57 -3.81 -5.26
C ASP A 27 -0.14 -2.45 -5.24
N VAL A 28 0.11 -1.66 -4.19
CA VAL A 28 -0.52 -0.36 -3.95
C VAL A 28 0.51 0.74 -4.21
N LYS A 29 0.14 1.74 -4.99
CA LYS A 29 0.91 2.99 -5.11
C LYS A 29 0.23 4.05 -4.26
N ALA A 30 0.98 4.58 -3.30
CA ALA A 30 0.52 5.63 -2.39
C ALA A 30 1.66 6.62 -2.13
N ASP A 31 1.34 7.73 -1.50
CA ASP A 31 2.32 8.69 -0.99
C ASP A 31 2.59 8.41 0.50
N ASN A 32 3.85 8.46 0.90
CA ASN A 32 4.20 8.43 2.32
C ASN A 32 3.89 9.78 3.00
N ALA A 33 4.05 9.85 4.32
CA ALA A 33 3.88 11.09 5.10
C ALA A 33 4.78 12.27 4.64
N GLN A 34 5.83 12.01 3.85
CA GLN A 34 6.70 13.03 3.27
C GLN A 34 6.27 13.45 1.85
N GLY A 35 5.16 12.92 1.33
CA GLY A 35 4.69 13.18 -0.03
C GLY A 35 5.47 12.43 -1.12
N GLN A 36 6.27 11.43 -0.76
CA GLN A 36 7.02 10.63 -1.72
C GLN A 36 6.20 9.43 -2.17
N ARG A 37 6.22 9.15 -3.48
CA ARG A 37 5.58 7.96 -4.03
C ARG A 37 6.28 6.68 -3.58
N VAL A 38 5.51 5.80 -2.99
CA VAL A 38 5.94 4.48 -2.54
C VAL A 38 5.10 3.39 -3.18
N LYS A 39 5.74 2.25 -3.47
CA LYS A 39 5.05 1.02 -3.83
C LYS A 39 4.98 0.12 -2.60
N LEU A 40 3.78 -0.28 -2.23
CA LEU A 40 3.45 -1.12 -1.10
C LEU A 40 2.93 -2.45 -1.60
N ARG A 41 3.48 -3.55 -1.09
CA ARG A 41 2.93 -4.88 -1.29
C ARG A 41 2.16 -5.29 -0.07
N VAL A 42 0.90 -5.62 -0.26
CA VAL A 42 -0.02 -6.08 0.76
C VAL A 42 -0.45 -7.50 0.40
N ASP A 43 -0.50 -8.38 1.39
CA ASP A 43 -1.03 -9.72 1.21
C ASP A 43 -2.55 -9.67 0.98
N ALA A 44 -3.06 -10.32 -0.07
CA ALA A 44 -4.48 -10.21 -0.41
C ALA A 44 -5.39 -11.05 0.51
N GLN A 45 -4.83 -12.05 1.20
CA GLN A 45 -5.60 -12.93 2.08
C GLN A 45 -5.74 -12.32 3.49
N THR A 46 -4.67 -11.71 3.98
CA THR A 46 -4.59 -11.19 5.36
C THR A 46 -4.68 -9.67 5.46
N GLY A 47 -4.42 -8.93 4.37
CA GLY A 47 -4.34 -7.48 4.38
C GLY A 47 -3.08 -6.93 5.05
N ALA A 48 -2.08 -7.77 5.33
CA ALA A 48 -0.83 -7.37 5.94
C ALA A 48 0.13 -6.72 4.92
N VAL A 49 0.77 -5.61 5.29
CA VAL A 49 1.81 -4.99 4.44
C VAL A 49 3.07 -5.86 4.49
N LEU A 50 3.37 -6.53 3.38
CA LEU A 50 4.53 -7.40 3.23
C LEU A 50 5.81 -6.61 2.93
N ARG A 51 5.70 -5.50 2.19
CA ARG A 51 6.86 -4.69 1.80
C ARG A 51 6.46 -3.26 1.45
N SER A 52 7.27 -2.29 1.82
CA SER A 52 7.18 -0.92 1.30
C SER A 52 8.52 -0.53 0.68
N ARG A 53 8.50 0.05 -0.53
CA ARG A 53 9.68 0.57 -1.20
C ARG A 53 9.39 1.95 -1.79
N ILE A 54 10.21 2.93 -1.44
CA ILE A 54 10.19 4.25 -2.07
C ILE A 54 10.66 4.08 -3.51
N LYS A 55 9.88 4.59 -4.45
CA LYS A 55 10.27 4.61 -5.86
C LYS A 55 11.07 5.89 -6.06
N ASP A 56 12.39 5.76 -6.10
CA ASP A 56 13.32 6.81 -6.51
C ASP A 56 13.08 7.19 -7.99
#